data_AF-A0A9D1NCJ1-F1
#
_entry.id   AF-A0A9D1NCJ1-F1
#
_cell.length_a   1.000
_cell.length_b   1.000
_cell.length_c   1.000
_cell.angle_alpha   90.00
_cell.angle_beta   90.00
_cell.angle_gamma   90.00
#
_symmetry.space_group_name_H-M   'P 1'
#
loop_
_entity.id
_entity.type
_entity.pdbx_description
1 polymer ?
#
loop_
_entity_poly.entity_id
_entity_poly.type
_entity_poly.pdbx_seq_one_letter_code
_entity_poly.pdbx_strand_id
1 'polypeptide(L)'
;MERFSYQGEVFYISGTMIADASFLMPPESLRAEIAKAYCDGKDLSALSESELLNVFRLCKENGALRTCIDAGQAYLNRVEGFPIEVRRILPIMTAAYRQLNEPNMAIALNREMHGKYGRDVFSVPLYTSVAAAYCDVGDFETAKKVCDYAYFRQGGGTGEKNELSLVYRRILKQTTGSGSF
;
A
#
# COMPACT_ATOMS: atom_id res chain seq x y z
N MET A 1 0.32 -13.08 -22.86
CA MET A 1 -0.75 -12.10 -22.63
C MET A 1 -2.07 -12.85 -22.59
N GLU A 2 -2.81 -12.71 -21.51
CA GLU A 2 -4.17 -13.25 -21.37
C GLU A 2 -5.17 -12.25 -21.93
N ARG A 3 -6.19 -12.74 -22.65
CA ARG A 3 -7.27 -11.92 -23.20
C ARG A 3 -8.41 -11.84 -22.18
N PHE A 4 -8.86 -10.63 -21.86
CA PHE A 4 -9.95 -10.38 -20.92
C PHE A 4 -10.99 -9.44 -21.53
N SER A 5 -12.28 -9.77 -21.38
CA SER A 5 -13.37 -8.93 -21.87
C SER A 5 -14.01 -8.14 -20.73
N TYR A 6 -14.12 -6.83 -20.88
CA TYR A 6 -14.73 -5.95 -19.89
C TYR A 6 -15.63 -4.92 -20.58
N GLN A 7 -16.90 -4.84 -20.16
CA GLN A 7 -17.91 -3.93 -20.73
C GLN A 7 -18.04 -3.98 -22.27
N GLY A 8 -17.80 -5.16 -22.88
CA GLY A 8 -17.86 -5.34 -24.33
C GLY A 8 -16.57 -5.02 -25.08
N GLU A 9 -15.54 -4.52 -24.39
CA GLU A 9 -14.21 -4.28 -24.95
C GLU A 9 -13.23 -5.40 -24.58
N VAL A 10 -12.15 -5.50 -25.36
CA VAL A 10 -11.11 -6.52 -25.18
C VAL A 10 -9.83 -5.87 -24.68
N PHE A 11 -9.30 -6.43 -23.59
CA PHE A 11 -8.04 -6.06 -22.98
C PHE A 11 -7.06 -7.23 -22.95
N TYR A 12 -5.78 -6.91 -22.88
CA TYR A 12 -4.68 -7.86 -22.76
C TYR A 12 -3.92 -7.63 -21.46
N ILE A 13 -3.79 -8.69 -20.66
CA ILE A 13 -3.13 -8.66 -19.35
C ILE A 13 -1.84 -9.49 -19.41
N SER A 14 -0.73 -8.93 -18.93
CA SER A 14 0.55 -9.62 -18.82
C SER A 14 1.35 -9.12 -17.63
N GLY A 15 1.49 -9.95 -16.60
CA GLY A 15 2.07 -9.53 -15.34
C GLY A 15 1.22 -8.43 -14.72
N THR A 16 1.79 -7.23 -14.56
CA THR A 16 1.08 -6.05 -14.04
C THR A 16 0.55 -5.12 -15.12
N MET A 17 0.83 -5.40 -16.40
CA MET A 17 0.45 -4.53 -17.51
C MET A 17 -0.95 -4.86 -18.02
N ILE A 18 -1.75 -3.81 -18.24
CA ILE A 18 -3.06 -3.86 -18.90
C ILE A 18 -2.98 -2.99 -20.15
N ALA A 19 -3.35 -3.55 -21.30
CA ALA A 19 -3.40 -2.86 -22.57
C ALA A 19 -4.75 -3.09 -23.28
N ASP A 20 -5.20 -2.12 -24.07
CA ASP A 20 -6.39 -2.25 -24.91
C ASP A 20 -6.13 -3.06 -26.19
N ALA A 21 -7.13 -3.15 -27.07
CA ALA A 21 -7.02 -3.86 -28.35
C ALA A 21 -5.96 -3.29 -29.31
N SER A 22 -5.56 -2.03 -29.11
CA SER A 22 -4.48 -1.36 -29.86
C SER A 22 -3.12 -1.45 -29.15
N PHE A 23 -3.04 -2.22 -28.06
CA PHE A 23 -1.86 -2.36 -27.20
C PHE A 23 -1.42 -1.06 -26.52
N LEU A 24 -2.34 -0.12 -26.31
CA LEU A 24 -2.11 1.10 -25.54
C LEU A 24 -2.55 0.92 -24.10
N MET A 25 -1.86 1.57 -23.15
CA MET A 25 -2.27 1.56 -21.75
C MET A 25 -3.52 2.43 -21.55
N PRO A 26 -4.61 1.87 -21.01
CA PRO A 26 -5.79 2.67 -20.70
C PRO A 26 -5.53 3.71 -19.59
N PRO A 27 -6.42 4.71 -19.45
CA PRO A 27 -6.41 5.62 -18.30
C PRO A 27 -6.45 4.88 -16.97
N GLU A 28 -5.86 5.48 -15.93
CA GLU A 28 -5.69 4.85 -14.61
C GLU A 28 -7.02 4.39 -13.98
N SER A 29 -8.08 5.19 -14.07
CA SER A 29 -9.41 4.82 -13.56
C SER A 29 -9.92 3.53 -14.19
N LEU A 30 -9.80 3.40 -15.52
CA LEU A 30 -10.23 2.22 -16.25
C LEU A 30 -9.32 1.01 -15.94
N ARG A 31 -8.01 1.21 -15.79
CA ARG A 31 -7.11 0.13 -15.36
C ARG A 31 -7.46 -0.41 -13.97
N ALA A 32 -7.87 0.44 -13.04
CA ALA A 32 -8.32 0.02 -11.71
C ALA A 32 -9.57 -0.85 -11.79
N GLU A 33 -10.55 -0.45 -12.60
CA GLU A 33 -11.78 -1.21 -12.83
C GLU A 33 -11.50 -2.58 -13.49
N ILE A 34 -10.65 -2.62 -14.52
CA ILE A 34 -10.27 -3.85 -15.21
C ILE A 34 -9.51 -4.79 -14.27
N ALA A 35 -8.51 -4.28 -13.54
CA ALA A 35 -7.73 -5.08 -12.60
C ALA A 35 -8.62 -5.68 -11.50
N LYS A 36 -9.57 -4.90 -10.99
CA LYS A 36 -10.58 -5.38 -10.04
C LYS A 36 -11.42 -6.49 -10.68
N ALA A 37 -12.05 -6.25 -11.82
CA ALA A 37 -12.94 -7.20 -12.47
C ALA A 37 -12.24 -8.51 -12.87
N TYR A 38 -10.99 -8.43 -13.34
CA TYR A 38 -10.18 -9.59 -13.68
C TYR A 38 -9.86 -10.47 -12.45
N CYS A 39 -9.67 -9.84 -11.30
CA CYS A 39 -9.32 -10.54 -10.06
C CYS A 39 -10.55 -11.00 -9.26
N ASP A 40 -11.68 -10.30 -9.33
CA ASP A 40 -12.93 -10.65 -8.63
C ASP A 40 -13.46 -12.05 -9.00
N GLY A 41 -13.12 -12.55 -10.19
CA GLY A 41 -13.46 -13.91 -10.63
C GLY A 41 -12.58 -15.02 -10.05
N LYS A 42 -11.53 -14.68 -9.28
CA LYS A 42 -10.57 -15.65 -8.71
C LYS A 42 -10.90 -15.92 -7.25
N ASP A 43 -10.95 -17.20 -6.87
CA ASP A 43 -10.96 -17.58 -5.45
C ASP A 43 -9.55 -17.42 -4.86
N LEU A 44 -9.30 -16.30 -4.19
CA LEU A 44 -8.01 -15.99 -3.56
C LEU A 44 -7.57 -17.08 -2.57
N SER A 45 -8.51 -17.81 -1.96
CA SER A 45 -8.17 -18.86 -1.00
C SER A 45 -7.59 -20.11 -1.67
N ALA A 46 -7.90 -20.33 -2.95
CA ALA A 46 -7.43 -21.47 -3.75
C ALA A 46 -6.13 -21.17 -4.51
N LEU A 47 -5.73 -19.91 -4.64
CA LEU A 47 -4.51 -19.52 -5.34
C LEU A 47 -3.24 -19.96 -4.60
N SER A 48 -2.19 -20.23 -5.37
CA SER A 48 -0.83 -20.39 -4.86
C SER A 48 -0.23 -19.06 -4.40
N GLU A 49 0.85 -19.11 -3.63
CA GLU A 49 1.57 -17.89 -3.18
C GLU A 49 2.03 -17.00 -4.34
N SER A 50 2.54 -17.61 -5.40
CA SER A 50 3.00 -16.89 -6.61
C SER A 50 1.84 -16.18 -7.30
N GLU A 51 0.68 -16.84 -7.40
CA GLU A 51 -0.52 -16.27 -8.01
C GLU A 51 -1.09 -15.13 -7.15
N LEU A 52 -1.16 -15.30 -5.82
CA LEU A 52 -1.55 -14.24 -4.89
C LEU A 52 -0.65 -13.01 -5.01
N LEU A 53 0.67 -13.22 -5.09
CA LEU A 53 1.61 -12.13 -5.26
C LEU A 53 1.45 -11.44 -6.62
N ASN A 54 1.11 -12.17 -7.68
CA ASN A 54 0.82 -11.59 -8.99
C ASN A 54 -0.46 -10.76 -8.96
N VAL A 55 -1.54 -11.25 -8.33
CA VAL A 55 -2.76 -10.48 -8.10
C VAL A 55 -2.45 -9.21 -7.31
N PHE A 56 -1.74 -9.34 -6.19
CA PHE A 56 -1.33 -8.21 -5.35
C PHE A 56 -0.59 -7.13 -6.15
N ARG A 57 0.41 -7.53 -6.96
CA ARG A 57 1.20 -6.62 -7.81
C ARG A 57 0.35 -6.00 -8.91
N LEU A 58 -0.49 -6.78 -9.60
CA LEU A 58 -1.38 -6.29 -10.64
C LEU A 58 -2.31 -5.20 -10.08
N CYS A 59 -2.96 -5.49 -8.95
CA CYS A 59 -3.89 -4.55 -8.32
C CYS A 59 -3.19 -3.29 -7.81
N LYS A 60 -1.98 -3.42 -7.23
CA LYS A 60 -1.15 -2.29 -6.81
C LYS A 60 -0.82 -1.35 -7.97
N GLU A 61 -0.27 -1.88 -9.05
CA GLU A 61 0.21 -1.07 -10.20
C GLU A 61 -0.94 -0.45 -11.02
N ASN A 62 -2.16 -0.93 -10.84
CA ASN A 62 -3.34 -0.47 -11.56
C ASN A 62 -4.37 0.23 -10.66
N GLY A 63 -4.10 0.44 -9.37
CA GLY A 63 -5.00 1.21 -8.49
C GLY A 63 -6.25 0.47 -8.02
N ALA A 64 -6.32 -0.86 -8.15
CA ALA A 64 -7.40 -1.68 -7.59
C ALA A 64 -7.18 -1.92 -6.09
N LEU A 65 -7.27 -0.86 -5.28
CA LEU A 65 -6.78 -0.82 -3.90
C LEU A 65 -7.39 -1.87 -2.96
N ARG A 66 -8.72 -2.07 -2.99
CA ARG A 66 -9.39 -3.06 -2.13
C ARG A 66 -8.91 -4.47 -2.46
N THR A 67 -8.96 -4.85 -3.73
CA THR A 67 -8.48 -6.16 -4.19
C THR A 67 -6.99 -6.36 -3.91
N CYS A 68 -6.18 -5.29 -3.96
CA CYS A 68 -4.78 -5.31 -3.53
C CYS A 68 -4.65 -5.67 -2.05
N ILE A 69 -5.45 -5.08 -1.17
CA ILE A 69 -5.47 -5.39 0.27
C ILE A 69 -5.90 -6.84 0.49
N ASP A 70 -6.98 -7.29 -0.16
CA ASP A 70 -7.50 -8.65 0.03
C ASP A 70 -6.49 -9.72 -0.39
N ALA A 71 -5.86 -9.53 -1.56
CA ALA A 71 -4.78 -10.40 -2.03
C ALA A 71 -3.54 -10.33 -1.13
N GLY A 72 -3.20 -9.14 -0.63
CA GLY A 72 -2.11 -8.94 0.33
C GLY A 72 -2.35 -9.68 1.65
N GLN A 73 -3.58 -9.65 2.17
CA GLN A 73 -3.96 -10.36 3.38
C GLN A 73 -3.92 -11.88 3.17
N ALA A 74 -4.46 -12.37 2.05
CA ALA A 74 -4.36 -13.78 1.70
C ALA A 74 -2.90 -14.22 1.57
N TYR A 75 -2.04 -13.40 0.96
CA TYR A 75 -0.60 -13.67 0.87
C TYR A 75 0.08 -13.70 2.24
N LEU A 76 -0.18 -12.72 3.11
CA LEU A 76 0.35 -12.68 4.49
C LEU A 76 0.03 -13.95 5.28
N ASN A 77 -1.19 -14.47 5.12
CA ASN A 77 -1.63 -15.68 5.79
C ASN A 77 -0.87 -16.93 5.28
N ARG A 78 -0.39 -16.93 4.03
CA ARG A 78 0.41 -18.03 3.47
C ARG A 78 1.88 -17.95 3.85
N VAL A 79 2.45 -16.75 3.88
CA VAL A 79 3.87 -16.53 4.24
C VAL A 79 4.08 -16.31 5.73
N GLU A 80 3.20 -16.86 6.56
CA GLU A 80 3.32 -16.78 8.00
C GLU A 80 4.66 -17.37 8.46
N GLY A 81 5.45 -16.55 9.16
CA GLY A 81 6.77 -16.96 9.65
C GLY A 81 7.94 -16.49 8.78
N PHE A 82 7.66 -15.74 7.70
CA PHE A 82 8.68 -15.13 6.84
C PHE A 82 8.67 -13.59 6.95
N PRO A 83 9.34 -12.99 7.95
CA PRO A 83 9.34 -11.53 8.17
C PRO A 83 9.78 -10.70 6.96
N ILE A 84 10.66 -11.24 6.12
CA ILE A 84 11.14 -10.55 4.91
C ILE A 84 10.00 -10.33 3.89
N GLU A 85 9.08 -11.28 3.80
CA GLU A 85 7.93 -11.22 2.90
C GLU A 85 6.91 -10.22 3.42
N VAL A 86 6.61 -10.27 4.72
CA VAL A 86 5.74 -9.30 5.40
C VAL A 86 6.29 -7.87 5.23
N ARG A 87 7.58 -7.67 5.47
CA ARG A 87 8.28 -6.39 5.28
C ARG A 87 8.11 -5.81 3.88
N ARG A 88 8.03 -6.66 2.86
CA ARG A 88 7.92 -6.26 1.46
C ARG A 88 6.54 -5.70 1.12
N ILE A 89 5.47 -6.32 1.63
CA ILE A 89 4.10 -6.00 1.22
C ILE A 89 3.37 -5.06 2.18
N LEU A 90 3.76 -5.05 3.46
CA LEU A 90 3.10 -4.26 4.50
C LEU A 90 3.07 -2.74 4.22
N PRO A 91 4.13 -2.08 3.68
CA PRO A 91 4.06 -0.67 3.33
C PRO A 91 3.00 -0.37 2.26
N ILE A 92 2.85 -1.26 1.28
CA ILE A 92 1.90 -1.10 0.18
C ILE A 92 0.47 -1.25 0.70
N MET A 93 0.21 -2.26 1.53
CA MET A 93 -1.12 -2.42 2.17
C MET A 93 -1.46 -1.21 3.06
N THR A 94 -0.48 -0.70 3.82
CA THR A 94 -0.65 0.50 4.66
C THR A 94 -1.04 1.70 3.80
N ALA A 95 -0.36 1.93 2.68
CA ALA A 95 -0.69 3.01 1.75
C ALA A 95 -2.07 2.82 1.11
N ALA A 96 -2.43 1.61 0.70
CA ALA A 96 -3.73 1.31 0.09
C ALA A 96 -4.88 1.58 1.06
N TYR A 97 -4.79 1.16 2.32
CA TYR A 97 -5.79 1.48 3.34
C TYR A 97 -5.97 2.99 3.52
N ARG A 98 -4.87 3.75 3.56
CA ARG A 98 -4.94 5.21 3.68
C ARG A 98 -5.61 5.86 2.46
N GLN A 99 -5.28 5.41 1.25
CA GLN A 99 -5.90 5.92 0.02
C GLN A 99 -7.41 5.60 -0.07
N LEU A 100 -7.86 4.53 0.58
CA LEU A 100 -9.28 4.21 0.76
C LEU A 100 -9.95 4.96 1.92
N ASN A 101 -9.26 5.92 2.54
CA ASN A 101 -9.72 6.66 3.72
C ASN A 101 -10.00 5.74 4.94
N GLU A 102 -9.21 4.67 5.09
CA GLU A 102 -9.28 3.72 6.20
C GLU A 102 -7.98 3.70 7.04
N PRO A 103 -7.49 4.85 7.53
CA PRO A 103 -6.20 4.90 8.24
C PRO A 103 -6.20 4.11 9.57
N ASN A 104 -7.35 3.93 10.21
CA ASN A 104 -7.47 3.07 11.40
C ASN A 104 -7.15 1.60 11.11
N MET A 105 -7.57 1.09 9.94
CA MET A 105 -7.25 -0.27 9.51
C MET A 105 -5.76 -0.41 9.21
N ALA A 106 -5.15 0.61 8.59
CA ALA A 106 -3.71 0.66 8.39
C ALA A 106 -2.95 0.58 9.72
N ILE A 107 -3.36 1.36 10.73
CA ILE A 107 -2.74 1.36 12.06
C ILE A 107 -2.91 0.00 12.76
N ALA A 108 -4.11 -0.58 12.71
CA ALA A 108 -4.40 -1.88 13.32
C ALA A 108 -3.53 -2.99 12.74
N LEU A 109 -3.46 -3.11 11.41
CA LEU A 109 -2.61 -4.09 10.72
C LEU A 109 -1.14 -3.94 11.14
N ASN A 110 -0.64 -2.70 11.21
CA ASN A 110 0.75 -2.46 11.61
C ASN A 110 1.04 -2.85 13.05
N ARG A 111 0.09 -2.62 13.97
CA ARG A 111 0.21 -3.06 15.36
C ARG A 111 0.21 -4.58 15.47
N GLU A 112 -0.65 -5.25 14.73
CA GLU A 112 -0.70 -6.71 14.66
C GLU A 112 0.63 -7.30 14.16
N MET A 113 1.13 -6.80 13.01
CA MET A 113 2.38 -7.27 12.44
C MET A 113 3.59 -6.94 13.34
N HIS A 114 3.57 -5.82 14.05
CA HIS A 114 4.57 -5.51 15.06
C HIS A 114 4.53 -6.48 16.25
N GLY A 115 3.34 -6.83 16.74
CA GLY A 115 3.18 -7.80 17.81
C GLY A 115 3.71 -9.18 17.43
N LYS A 116 3.51 -9.57 16.16
CA LYS A 116 3.90 -10.89 15.64
C LYS A 116 5.38 -11.02 15.29
N TYR A 117 5.97 -10.00 14.67
CA TYR A 117 7.33 -10.08 14.11
C TYR A 117 8.29 -9.03 14.69
N GLY A 118 7.85 -8.23 15.65
CA GLY A 118 8.67 -7.20 16.27
C GLY A 118 9.16 -6.15 15.27
N ARG A 119 10.46 -5.85 15.33
CA ARG A 119 11.10 -4.81 14.50
C ARG A 119 11.53 -5.31 13.12
N ASP A 120 11.49 -6.62 12.86
CA ASP A 120 12.07 -7.22 11.64
C ASP A 120 11.28 -6.86 10.38
N VAL A 121 9.98 -6.63 10.53
CA VAL A 121 9.08 -6.24 9.44
C VAL A 121 9.08 -4.73 9.15
N PHE A 122 9.70 -3.94 10.03
CA PHE A 122 9.68 -2.49 9.89
C PHE A 122 10.82 -1.96 9.01
N SER A 123 10.42 -1.26 7.97
CA SER A 123 11.30 -0.59 7.02
C SER A 123 11.06 0.92 7.05
N VAL A 124 12.01 1.72 6.52
CA VAL A 124 11.81 3.18 6.40
C VAL A 124 10.51 3.52 5.65
N PRO A 125 10.19 2.89 4.49
CA PRO A 125 8.89 3.08 3.84
C PRO A 125 7.69 2.76 4.72
N LEU A 126 7.78 1.71 5.56
CA LEU A 126 6.70 1.36 6.47
C LEU A 126 6.49 2.44 7.53
N TYR A 127 7.56 2.87 8.20
CA TYR A 127 7.45 3.91 9.22
C TYR A 127 6.88 5.21 8.65
N THR A 128 7.32 5.62 7.46
CA THR A 128 6.76 6.78 6.77
C THR A 128 5.25 6.63 6.52
N SER A 129 4.82 5.47 6.02
CA SER A 129 3.40 5.19 5.75
C SER A 129 2.55 5.16 7.03
N VAL A 130 3.08 4.59 8.12
CA VAL A 130 2.42 4.54 9.43
C VAL A 130 2.32 5.92 10.07
N ALA A 131 3.38 6.72 10.01
CA ALA A 131 3.36 8.09 10.51
C ALA A 131 2.31 8.92 9.75
N ALA A 132 2.19 8.70 8.44
CA ALA A 132 1.17 9.34 7.64
C ALA A 132 -0.25 8.85 7.99
N ALA A 133 -0.44 7.57 8.32
CA ALA A 133 -1.73 7.05 8.82
C ALA A 133 -2.13 7.72 10.15
N TYR A 134 -1.18 7.90 11.07
CA TYR A 134 -1.43 8.63 12.32
C TYR A 134 -1.78 10.10 12.07
N CYS A 135 -1.16 10.75 11.08
CA CYS A 135 -1.57 12.10 10.66
C CYS A 135 -2.99 12.14 10.11
N ASP A 136 -3.44 11.09 9.39
CA ASP A 136 -4.79 11.04 8.82
C ASP A 136 -5.88 10.91 9.90
N VAL A 137 -5.55 10.34 11.08
CA VAL A 137 -6.45 10.26 12.24
C VAL A 137 -6.25 11.40 13.25
N GLY A 138 -5.36 12.35 12.96
CA GLY A 138 -5.09 13.50 13.84
C GLY A 138 -4.20 13.22 15.07
N ASP A 139 -3.62 12.02 15.18
CA ASP A 139 -2.65 11.69 16.24
C ASP A 139 -1.24 12.15 15.86
N PHE A 140 -1.04 13.47 15.88
CA PHE A 140 0.22 14.09 15.44
C PHE A 140 1.40 13.79 16.37
N GLU A 141 1.15 13.52 17.65
CA GLU A 141 2.21 13.14 18.60
C GLU A 141 2.80 11.77 18.26
N THR A 142 1.93 10.76 18.05
CA THR A 142 2.39 9.44 17.65
C THR A 142 2.98 9.49 16.24
N ALA A 143 2.36 10.24 15.32
CA ALA A 143 2.92 10.45 13.99
C ALA A 143 4.36 10.97 14.05
N LYS A 144 4.64 11.98 14.90
CA LYS A 144 5.98 12.53 15.08
C LYS A 144 6.98 11.49 15.57
N LYS A 145 6.63 10.70 16.60
CA LYS A 145 7.52 9.65 17.14
C LYS A 145 7.90 8.63 16.06
N VAL A 146 6.94 8.21 15.25
CA VAL A 146 7.16 7.25 14.15
C VAL A 146 8.01 7.88 13.04
N CYS A 147 7.74 9.15 12.70
CA CYS A 147 8.45 9.93 11.69
C CYS A 147 9.93 10.15 12.07
N ASP A 148 10.20 10.50 13.34
CA ASP A 148 11.55 10.65 13.88
C ASP A 148 12.34 9.33 13.82
N TYR A 149 11.68 8.21 14.09
CA TYR A 149 12.29 6.89 13.96
C TYR A 149 12.63 6.55 12.50
N ALA A 150 11.74 6.85 11.56
CA ALA A 150 11.99 6.69 10.12
C ALA A 150 13.23 7.48 9.68
N TYR A 151 13.32 8.75 10.11
CA TYR A 151 14.42 9.65 9.79
C TYR A 151 15.76 9.13 10.31
N PHE A 152 15.80 8.72 11.58
CA PHE A 152 16.99 8.11 12.19
C PHE A 152 17.46 6.89 11.39
N ARG A 153 16.53 6.01 10.97
CA ARG A 153 16.82 4.79 10.21
C ARG A 153 17.29 5.04 8.78
N GLN A 154 16.99 6.20 8.20
CA GLN A 154 17.46 6.60 6.87
C GLN A 154 18.92 7.11 6.89
N GLY A 155 19.53 7.27 8.06
CA GLY A 155 20.90 7.78 8.19
C GLY A 155 21.01 9.31 8.13
N GLY A 156 19.91 10.04 8.34
CA GLY A 156 19.93 11.50 8.48
C GLY A 156 20.15 12.30 7.18
N GLY A 157 20.05 11.67 6.01
CA GLY A 157 20.16 12.35 4.71
C GLY A 157 18.91 13.19 4.41
N THR A 158 19.04 14.51 4.49
CA THR A 158 17.99 15.49 4.19
C THR A 158 17.74 15.60 2.70
N GLY A 159 16.66 14.99 2.23
CA GLY A 159 16.09 15.27 0.92
C GLY A 159 14.63 15.66 1.07
N GLU A 160 14.32 16.95 0.96
CA GLU A 160 12.97 17.54 1.11
C GLU A 160 11.92 17.06 0.08
N LYS A 161 12.29 16.13 -0.80
CA LYS A 161 11.44 15.56 -1.85
C LYS A 161 10.87 14.17 -1.51
N ASN A 162 11.18 13.64 -0.33
CA ASN A 162 10.74 12.30 0.06
C ASN A 162 9.43 12.36 0.85
N GLU A 163 8.61 11.32 0.75
CA GLU A 163 7.30 11.20 1.43
C GLU A 163 7.40 11.50 2.94
N LEU A 164 8.53 11.16 3.57
CA LEU A 164 8.83 11.47 4.97
C LEU A 164 8.83 12.98 5.28
N SER A 165 9.37 13.81 4.38
CA SER A 165 9.36 15.27 4.54
C SER A 165 7.95 15.84 4.43
N LEU A 166 7.07 15.24 3.63
CA LEU A 166 5.66 15.64 3.54
C LEU A 166 4.92 15.34 4.85
N VAL A 167 5.22 14.20 5.48
CA VAL A 167 4.65 13.86 6.80
C VAL A 167 5.11 14.87 7.86
N TYR A 168 6.40 15.21 7.91
CA TYR A 168 6.89 16.26 8.80
C TYR A 168 6.18 17.60 8.61
N ARG A 169 5.99 18.04 7.36
CA ARG A 169 5.27 19.30 7.08
C ARG A 169 3.83 19.26 7.58
N ARG A 170 3.13 18.12 7.43
CA ARG A 170 1.76 17.94 7.95
C ARG A 170 1.71 18.05 9.46
N ILE A 171 2.66 17.42 10.16
CA ILE A 171 2.78 17.48 11.62
C ILE A 171 3.04 18.94 12.05
N LEU A 172 4.06 19.59 11.48
CA LEU A 172 4.43 20.96 11.82
C LEU A 172 3.27 21.93 11.62
N LYS A 173 2.57 21.87 10.48
CA LYS A 173 1.41 22.74 10.22
C LYS A 173 0.35 22.62 11.31
N GLN A 174 0.17 21.45 11.90
CA GLN A 174 -0.87 21.21 12.91
C GLN A 174 -0.37 21.49 14.33
N THR A 175 0.92 21.34 14.61
CA THR A 175 1.50 21.60 15.94
C THR A 175 1.93 23.05 16.14
N THR A 176 2.27 23.79 15.07
CA THR A 176 2.62 25.23 15.15
C THR A 176 1.53 26.16 14.61
N GLY A 177 0.51 25.63 13.93
CA GLY A 177 -0.56 26.39 13.27
C GLY A 177 -1.81 26.68 14.11
N SER A 178 -1.81 26.42 15.42
CA SER A 178 -2.79 26.99 16.36
C SER A 178 -2.42 28.40 16.85
N GLY A 179 -1.41 29.03 16.24
CA GLY A 179 -1.15 30.46 16.30
C GLY A 179 -1.27 31.07 14.91
N SER A 180 -2.40 31.69 14.62
CA SER A 180 -2.56 32.63 13.52
C SER A 180 -1.54 33.77 13.64
N PHE A 181 -0.81 34.02 12.57
CA PHE A 181 -0.31 35.36 12.25
C PHE A 181 -1.16 35.91 11.12
#